data_AF-Q8BNH9-F1
#
_entry.id   AF-Q8BNH9-F1
#
_cell.length_a   1.000
_cell.length_b   1.000
_cell.length_c   1.000
_cell.angle_alpha   90.00
_cell.angle_beta   90.00
_cell.angle_gamma   90.00
#
_symmetry.space_group_name_H-M   'P 1'
#
loop_
_entity.id
_entity.type
_entity.pdbx_description
1 polymer ?
#
loop_
_entity_poly.entity_id
_entity_poly.type
_entity_poly.pdbx_seq_one_letter_code
_entity_poly.pdbx_strand_id
1 'polypeptide(L)'
;VFAYALEVPAATAGGEKRPEQAVEAVLGKEVQLMHRAPVVAIAVLDGRGRPLPEPYEASRDLAQAPDMQGGHAVLIASEEQFKVFTLPKVSAKTKFKLTAHEGCRVRKVALATFASVMSEDYAETCLACLTNLGDVHVFSVPGLRPQVHYSCIRKEDISGIASCVFTRHGQGFYLISPSEFERFSLSARNITEPLCSLDISWPQNATQPRLQESPKLSQANGTRDIILAPESCEGSPSSAHSKRADTMEPPEAALSPVSIDSAASGDTMLDTTGDVTVEYVKDFLG
;
A
#
# COMPACT_ATOMS: atom_id res chain seq x y z
N VAL A 1 -19.79 -5.17 -12.70
CA VAL A 1 -19.62 -5.83 -11.38
C VAL A 1 -20.98 -6.31 -10.94
N PHE A 2 -21.13 -7.60 -10.68
CA PHE A 2 -22.39 -8.20 -10.25
C PHE A 2 -22.32 -8.52 -8.76
N ALA A 3 -23.38 -8.21 -8.02
CA ALA A 3 -23.51 -8.57 -6.61
C ALA A 3 -24.77 -9.42 -6.44
N TYR A 4 -24.59 -10.59 -5.84
CA TYR A 4 -25.66 -11.54 -5.55
C TYR A 4 -25.94 -11.56 -4.05
N ALA A 5 -27.21 -11.52 -3.67
CA ALA A 5 -27.65 -11.83 -2.32
C ALA A 5 -27.68 -13.36 -2.18
N LEU A 6 -27.02 -13.88 -1.14
CA LEU A 6 -26.96 -15.31 -0.86
C LEU A 6 -27.77 -15.60 0.40
N GLU A 7 -28.74 -16.50 0.30
CA GLU A 7 -29.40 -17.08 1.48
C GLU A 7 -28.67 -18.35 1.88
N VAL A 8 -27.93 -18.28 2.98
CA VAL A 8 -27.13 -19.39 3.50
C VAL A 8 -27.88 -20.00 4.69
N PRO A 9 -28.39 -21.24 4.59
CA PRO A 9 -29.10 -21.89 5.69
C PRO A 9 -28.18 -22.05 6.91
N ALA A 10 -28.68 -21.61 8.08
CA ALA A 10 -27.97 -21.79 9.33
C ALA A 10 -27.97 -23.27 9.75
N ALA A 11 -26.83 -23.78 10.21
CA ALA A 11 -26.79 -25.07 10.88
C ALA A 11 -27.66 -25.01 12.15
N THR A 12 -28.51 -26.00 12.38
CA THR A 12 -29.28 -26.10 13.62
C THR A 12 -28.34 -26.18 14.81
N ALA A 13 -28.58 -25.39 15.86
CA ALA A 13 -27.72 -25.32 17.04
C ALA A 13 -27.36 -26.73 17.57
N GLY A 14 -26.07 -27.07 17.56
CA GLY A 14 -25.53 -28.36 18.01
C GLY A 14 -25.29 -29.42 16.93
N GLY A 15 -25.62 -29.15 15.66
CA GLY A 15 -25.35 -30.06 14.54
C GLY A 15 -24.26 -29.53 13.61
N GLU A 16 -23.18 -30.29 13.42
CA GLU A 16 -22.16 -30.02 12.38
C GLU A 16 -22.65 -30.32 10.95
N LYS A 17 -23.84 -30.90 10.82
CA LYS A 17 -24.42 -31.25 9.51
C LYS A 17 -25.06 -30.02 8.86
N ARG A 18 -24.61 -29.73 7.65
CA ARG A 18 -25.23 -28.74 6.76
C ARG A 18 -26.71 -29.07 6.58
N PRO A 19 -27.62 -28.08 6.65
CA PRO A 19 -29.04 -28.31 6.36
C PRO A 19 -29.23 -28.88 4.94
N GLU A 20 -30.24 -29.71 4.74
CA GLU A 20 -30.59 -30.20 3.39
C GLU A 20 -31.11 -29.07 2.48
N GLN A 21 -31.52 -27.95 3.08
CA GLN A 21 -31.95 -26.76 2.34
C GLN A 21 -30.82 -26.25 1.42
N ALA A 22 -31.16 -26.02 0.16
CA ALA A 22 -30.25 -25.46 -0.82
C ALA A 22 -29.89 -24.01 -0.48
N VAL A 23 -28.70 -23.57 -0.91
CA VAL A 23 -28.31 -22.15 -0.87
C VAL A 23 -28.94 -21.46 -2.07
N GLU A 24 -29.64 -20.37 -1.83
CA GLU A 24 -30.23 -19.54 -2.89
C GLU A 24 -29.35 -18.33 -3.20
N ALA A 25 -29.30 -17.95 -4.48
CA ALA A 25 -28.53 -16.81 -4.95
C ALA A 25 -29.38 -15.95 -5.89
N VAL A 26 -29.58 -14.68 -5.55
CA VAL A 26 -30.40 -13.74 -6.32
C VAL A 26 -29.54 -12.54 -6.73
N LEU A 27 -29.58 -12.16 -8.01
CA LEU A 27 -28.89 -10.95 -8.48
C LEU A 27 -29.50 -9.72 -7.80
N GLY A 28 -28.71 -9.04 -6.96
CA GLY A 28 -29.16 -7.88 -6.20
C GLY A 28 -28.77 -6.55 -6.84
N LYS A 29 -27.54 -6.44 -7.35
CA LYS A 29 -27.04 -5.22 -8.00
C LYS A 29 -26.12 -5.54 -9.17
N GLU A 30 -26.22 -4.69 -10.19
CA GLU A 30 -25.25 -4.61 -11.27
C GLU A 30 -24.66 -3.19 -11.30
N VAL A 31 -23.34 -3.10 -11.20
CA VAL A 31 -22.61 -1.84 -11.22
C VAL A 31 -21.76 -1.79 -12.48
N GLN A 32 -22.14 -0.88 -13.39
CA GLN A 32 -21.39 -0.60 -14.61
C GLN A 32 -20.47 0.60 -14.41
N LEU A 33 -19.15 0.39 -14.54
CA LEU A 33 -18.19 1.48 -14.50
C LEU A 33 -18.21 2.27 -15.82
N MET A 34 -18.34 3.59 -15.73
CA MET A 34 -18.42 4.46 -16.92
C MET A 34 -17.20 4.36 -17.85
N HIS A 35 -16.00 4.18 -17.30
CA HIS A 35 -14.77 4.07 -18.08
C HIS A 35 -14.54 2.65 -18.65
N ARG A 36 -15.36 1.66 -18.27
CA ARG A 36 -15.34 0.28 -18.80
C ARG A 36 -14.00 -0.48 -18.69
N ALA A 37 -13.03 0.04 -17.94
CA ALA A 37 -11.77 -0.66 -17.71
C ALA A 37 -11.98 -1.95 -16.89
N PRO A 38 -11.14 -2.97 -17.09
CA PRO A 38 -11.21 -4.22 -16.33
C PRO A 38 -11.11 -3.98 -14.83
N VAL A 39 -11.92 -4.72 -14.06
CA VAL A 39 -11.87 -4.68 -12.59
C VAL A 39 -10.80 -5.65 -12.11
N VAL A 40 -9.86 -5.14 -11.32
CA VAL A 40 -8.73 -5.87 -10.76
C VAL A 40 -9.08 -6.45 -9.39
N ALA A 41 -9.78 -5.68 -8.55
CA ALA A 41 -10.25 -6.17 -7.25
C ALA A 41 -11.49 -5.44 -6.76
N ILE A 42 -12.20 -6.11 -5.84
CA ILE A 42 -13.36 -5.58 -5.13
C ILE A 42 -13.14 -5.90 -3.64
N ALA A 43 -13.36 -4.92 -2.78
CA ALA A 43 -13.28 -5.10 -1.33
C ALA A 43 -14.43 -4.36 -0.65
N VAL A 44 -14.99 -4.94 0.41
CA VAL A 44 -16.00 -4.29 1.25
C VAL A 44 -15.33 -3.73 2.49
N LEU A 45 -15.71 -2.51 2.85
CA LEU A 45 -15.20 -1.77 3.99
C LEU A 45 -16.31 -1.61 5.03
N ASP A 46 -15.99 -1.86 6.29
CA ASP A 46 -16.86 -1.67 7.44
C ASP A 46 -17.14 -0.18 7.73
N GLY A 47 -17.93 0.09 8.78
CA GLY A 47 -18.27 1.46 9.19
C GLY A 47 -17.08 2.37 9.54
N ARG A 48 -15.91 1.78 9.81
CA ARG A 48 -14.64 2.49 10.08
C ARG A 48 -13.72 2.57 8.85
N GLY A 49 -14.15 2.03 7.71
CA GLY A 49 -13.36 2.02 6.48
C GLY A 49 -12.32 0.91 6.41
N ARG A 50 -12.41 -0.11 7.28
CA ARG A 50 -11.50 -1.26 7.28
C ARG A 50 -12.08 -2.40 6.45
N PRO A 51 -11.25 -3.22 5.78
CA PRO A 51 -11.73 -4.40 5.08
C PRO A 51 -12.49 -5.34 6.02
N LEU A 52 -13.53 -6.00 5.50
CA LEU A 52 -14.12 -7.13 6.21
C LEU A 52 -13.07 -8.23 6.44
N PRO A 53 -13.11 -8.91 7.60
CA PRO A 53 -12.16 -9.97 7.91
C PRO A 53 -12.32 -11.18 6.98
N GLU A 54 -11.27 -12.00 6.88
CA GLU A 54 -11.34 -13.22 6.10
C GLU A 54 -12.35 -14.21 6.71
N PRO A 55 -12.88 -15.16 5.92
CA PRO A 55 -13.83 -16.14 6.41
C PRO A 55 -13.34 -16.82 7.69
N TYR A 56 -14.23 -16.87 8.69
CA TYR A 56 -14.01 -17.45 10.02
C TYR A 56 -13.06 -16.70 10.96
N GLU A 57 -12.32 -15.67 10.53
CA GLU A 57 -11.38 -14.96 11.41
C GLU A 57 -12.11 -14.32 12.60
N ALA A 58 -13.22 -13.63 12.38
CA ALA A 58 -14.00 -13.02 13.46
C ALA A 58 -14.62 -14.05 14.40
N SER A 59 -15.14 -15.17 13.87
CA SER A 59 -15.74 -16.22 14.71
C SER A 59 -14.73 -16.99 15.56
N ARG A 60 -13.46 -16.97 15.16
CA ARG A 60 -12.34 -17.61 15.85
C ARG A 60 -11.53 -16.62 16.68
N ASP A 61 -12.01 -15.38 16.82
CA ASP A 61 -11.34 -14.31 17.55
C ASP A 61 -9.91 -13.99 17.04
N LEU A 62 -9.67 -14.24 15.73
CA LEU A 62 -8.41 -13.95 15.05
C LEU A 62 -8.39 -12.54 14.45
N ALA A 63 -9.56 -11.94 14.26
CA ALA A 63 -9.72 -10.57 13.78
C ALA A 63 -10.89 -9.90 14.50
N GLN A 64 -10.82 -8.58 14.63
CA GLN A 64 -11.92 -7.81 15.19
C GLN A 64 -13.17 -7.94 14.32
N ALA A 65 -14.32 -8.14 14.97
CA ALA A 65 -15.60 -8.13 14.28
C ALA A 65 -15.80 -6.80 13.51
N PRO A 66 -16.38 -6.87 12.30
CA PRO A 66 -16.60 -5.68 11.48
C PRO A 66 -17.56 -4.71 12.18
N ASP A 67 -17.31 -3.41 12.04
CA ASP A 67 -18.24 -2.41 12.56
C ASP A 67 -19.52 -2.35 11.73
N MET A 68 -20.62 -2.82 12.30
CA MET A 68 -21.95 -2.85 11.68
C MET A 68 -22.79 -1.59 11.94
N GLN A 69 -22.33 -0.68 12.79
CA GLN A 69 -23.09 0.54 13.14
C GLN A 69 -22.89 1.65 12.10
N GLY A 70 -21.68 1.78 11.54
CA GLY A 70 -21.40 2.72 10.47
C GLY A 70 -21.87 2.24 9.09
N GLY A 71 -22.02 3.19 8.16
CA GLY A 71 -22.36 2.88 6.77
C GLY A 71 -21.20 2.19 6.04
N HIS A 72 -21.39 0.94 5.64
CA HIS A 72 -20.40 0.17 4.87
C HIS A 72 -20.18 0.77 3.48
N ALA A 73 -19.04 0.45 2.88
CA ALA A 73 -18.71 0.87 1.53
C ALA A 73 -18.10 -0.27 0.73
N VAL A 74 -18.15 -0.18 -0.59
CA VAL A 74 -17.44 -1.08 -1.51
C VAL A 74 -16.38 -0.28 -2.27
N LEU A 75 -15.14 -0.75 -2.18
CA LEU A 75 -14.02 -0.31 -3.00
C LEU A 75 -13.96 -1.19 -4.25
N ILE A 76 -14.00 -0.56 -5.42
CA ILE A 76 -13.79 -1.19 -6.72
C ILE A 76 -12.51 -0.60 -7.32
N ALA A 77 -11.51 -1.45 -7.50
CA ALA A 77 -10.26 -1.12 -8.16
C ALA A 77 -10.27 -1.67 -9.58
N SER A 78 -10.11 -0.79 -10.56
CA SER A 78 -9.96 -1.15 -11.97
C SER A 78 -8.56 -0.83 -12.47
N GLU A 79 -8.23 -1.22 -13.69
CA GLU A 79 -6.94 -0.86 -14.31
C GLU A 79 -6.71 0.66 -14.36
N GLU A 80 -7.77 1.47 -14.42
CA GLU A 80 -7.64 2.93 -14.64
C GLU A 80 -8.01 3.78 -13.43
N GLN A 81 -8.93 3.31 -12.58
CA GLN A 81 -9.54 4.11 -11.52
C GLN A 81 -9.82 3.27 -10.26
N PHE A 82 -9.72 3.91 -9.11
CA PHE A 82 -10.25 3.43 -7.85
C PHE A 82 -11.55 4.18 -7.55
N LYS A 83 -12.59 3.45 -7.12
CA LYS A 83 -13.87 4.05 -6.72
C LYS A 83 -14.40 3.42 -5.46
N VAL A 84 -14.83 4.26 -4.53
CA VAL A 84 -15.56 3.85 -3.32
C VAL A 84 -17.01 4.23 -3.48
N PHE A 85 -17.91 3.28 -3.26
CA PHE A 85 -19.36 3.47 -3.25
C PHE A 85 -19.91 3.16 -1.86
N THR A 86 -20.88 3.92 -1.37
CA THR A 86 -21.57 3.61 -0.11
C THR A 86 -22.58 2.49 -0.31
N LEU A 87 -22.68 1.58 0.64
CA LEU A 87 -23.69 0.53 0.66
C LEU A 87 -24.88 0.93 1.56
N PRO A 88 -26.10 0.41 1.30
CA PRO A 88 -26.47 -0.51 0.22
C PRO A 88 -26.82 0.19 -1.11
N LYS A 89 -26.90 1.53 -1.12
CA LYS A 89 -27.37 2.31 -2.28
C LYS A 89 -26.44 2.25 -3.51
N VAL A 90 -25.16 1.93 -3.28
CA VAL A 90 -24.07 1.97 -4.28
C VAL A 90 -23.90 3.37 -4.88
N SER A 91 -24.07 4.41 -4.07
CA SER A 91 -23.79 5.79 -4.49
C SER A 91 -22.30 6.07 -4.43
N ALA A 92 -21.75 6.69 -5.48
CA ALA A 92 -20.33 7.03 -5.53
C ALA A 92 -19.96 8.02 -4.41
N LYS A 93 -18.94 7.67 -3.62
CA LYS A 93 -18.41 8.49 -2.52
C LYS A 93 -17.13 9.20 -2.94
N THR A 94 -16.14 8.43 -3.38
CA THR A 94 -14.82 8.95 -3.73
C THR A 94 -14.27 8.20 -4.94
N LYS A 95 -13.47 8.88 -5.76
CA LYS A 95 -12.78 8.26 -6.89
C LYS A 95 -11.38 8.85 -7.05
N PHE A 96 -10.46 8.01 -7.51
CA PHE A 96 -9.13 8.42 -7.95
C PHE A 96 -8.88 7.87 -9.36
N LYS A 97 -8.45 8.72 -10.30
CA LYS A 97 -8.24 8.36 -11.69
C LYS A 97 -6.75 8.12 -11.98
N LEU A 98 -6.22 6.97 -11.59
CA LEU A 98 -4.80 6.67 -11.68
C LEU A 98 -4.21 6.94 -13.07
N THR A 99 -4.82 6.40 -14.13
CA THR A 99 -4.28 6.58 -15.50
C THR A 99 -4.32 8.03 -15.97
N ALA A 100 -5.28 8.83 -15.49
CA ALA A 100 -5.36 10.24 -15.86
C ALA A 100 -4.31 11.10 -15.13
N HIS A 101 -3.94 10.72 -13.90
CA HIS A 101 -2.95 11.44 -13.10
C HIS A 101 -1.51 11.00 -13.41
N GLU A 102 -1.28 9.69 -13.52
CA GLU A 102 0.07 9.10 -13.56
C GLU A 102 0.42 8.44 -14.90
N GLY A 103 -0.53 8.34 -15.84
CA GLY A 103 -0.30 7.66 -17.12
C GLY A 103 -0.07 6.15 -17.03
N CYS A 104 -0.23 5.55 -15.85
CA CYS A 104 -0.04 4.13 -15.59
C CYS A 104 -1.36 3.39 -15.35
N ARG A 105 -1.31 2.06 -15.37
CA ARG A 105 -2.44 1.15 -15.15
C ARG A 105 -2.17 0.21 -13.99
N VAL A 106 -3.21 -0.10 -13.24
CA VAL A 106 -3.16 -1.03 -12.10
C VAL A 106 -2.95 -2.47 -12.59
N ARG A 107 -2.04 -3.21 -11.93
CA ARG A 107 -1.80 -4.65 -12.16
C ARG A 107 -2.18 -5.51 -10.97
N LYS A 108 -1.82 -5.08 -9.76
CA LYS A 108 -2.16 -5.76 -8.51
C LYS A 108 -2.58 -4.73 -7.48
N VAL A 109 -3.50 -5.10 -6.62
CA VAL A 109 -3.90 -4.29 -5.47
C VAL A 109 -4.06 -5.15 -4.24
N ALA A 110 -3.82 -4.56 -3.08
CA ALA A 110 -4.14 -5.16 -1.80
C ALA A 110 -4.49 -4.08 -0.78
N LEU A 111 -5.39 -4.42 0.14
CA LEU A 111 -5.56 -3.65 1.36
C LEU A 111 -4.54 -4.15 2.37
N ALA A 112 -3.75 -3.23 2.91
CA ALA A 112 -2.72 -3.52 3.89
C ALA A 112 -2.86 -2.58 5.10
N THR A 113 -2.60 -3.13 6.28
CA THR A 113 -2.63 -2.40 7.54
C THR A 113 -1.20 -2.00 7.91
N PHE A 114 -1.01 -0.70 8.09
CA PHE A 114 0.25 -0.05 8.41
C PHE A 114 0.20 0.43 9.85
N ALA A 115 1.01 -0.19 10.72
CA ALA A 115 1.12 0.20 12.12
C ALA A 115 2.19 1.29 12.30
N SER A 116 1.92 2.28 13.14
CA SER A 116 2.79 3.44 13.33
C SER A 116 4.01 3.09 14.18
N VAL A 117 5.20 3.53 13.80
CA VAL A 117 6.39 3.40 14.65
C VAL A 117 6.36 4.33 15.87
N MET A 118 5.53 5.38 15.85
CA MET A 118 5.43 6.38 16.93
C MET A 118 4.36 6.04 17.97
N SER A 119 3.44 5.12 17.66
CA SER A 119 2.35 4.72 18.56
C SER A 119 2.01 3.24 18.34
N GLU A 120 2.06 2.44 19.39
CA GLU A 120 1.81 0.98 19.33
C GLU A 120 0.36 0.62 19.02
N ASP A 121 -0.58 1.44 19.49
CA ASP A 121 -2.01 1.18 19.33
C ASP A 121 -2.59 1.80 18.06
N TYR A 122 -1.76 2.43 17.24
CA TYR A 122 -2.20 3.12 16.03
C TYR A 122 -1.83 2.35 14.76
N ALA A 123 -2.86 2.00 13.99
CA ALA A 123 -2.70 1.42 12.67
C ALA A 123 -3.77 1.93 11.70
N GLU A 124 -3.38 2.11 10.44
CA GLU A 124 -4.26 2.54 9.37
C GLU A 124 -4.31 1.49 8.26
N THR A 125 -5.48 1.30 7.65
CA THR A 125 -5.60 0.49 6.45
C THR A 125 -5.51 1.37 5.21
N CYS A 126 -4.59 1.01 4.31
CA CYS A 126 -4.37 1.68 3.04
C CYS A 126 -4.47 0.69 1.88
N LEU A 127 -4.69 1.23 0.67
CA LEU A 127 -4.67 0.49 -0.58
C LEU A 127 -3.27 0.58 -1.19
N ALA A 128 -2.56 -0.55 -1.25
CA ALA A 128 -1.35 -0.70 -2.03
C ALA A 128 -1.71 -1.12 -3.47
N CYS A 129 -1.03 -0.53 -4.45
CA CYS A 129 -1.24 -0.77 -5.88
C CYS A 129 0.09 -0.90 -6.59
N LEU A 130 0.33 -2.03 -7.26
CA LEU A 130 1.40 -2.20 -8.25
C LEU A 130 0.88 -1.85 -9.64
N THR A 131 1.65 -1.08 -10.39
CA THR A 131 1.30 -0.62 -11.73
C THR A 131 1.98 -1.43 -12.83
N ASN A 132 1.58 -1.22 -14.08
CA ASN A 132 2.23 -1.80 -15.26
C ASN A 132 3.63 -1.24 -15.53
N LEU A 133 4.02 -0.16 -14.85
CA LEU A 133 5.38 0.40 -14.93
C LEU A 133 6.29 -0.18 -13.84
N GLY A 134 5.76 -1.03 -12.95
CA GLY A 134 6.49 -1.61 -11.83
C GLY A 134 6.60 -0.70 -10.60
N ASP A 135 5.93 0.46 -10.64
CA ASP A 135 5.79 1.35 -9.51
C ASP A 135 4.73 0.86 -8.52
N VAL A 136 4.98 1.09 -7.23
CA VAL A 136 4.06 0.82 -6.14
C VAL A 136 3.55 2.14 -5.55
N HIS A 137 2.23 2.32 -5.55
CA HIS A 137 1.55 3.46 -4.93
C HIS A 137 0.76 3.00 -3.70
N VAL A 138 0.69 3.87 -2.70
CA VAL A 138 -0.16 3.67 -1.51
C VAL A 138 -1.19 4.79 -1.43
N PHE A 139 -2.45 4.43 -1.22
CA PHE A 139 -3.56 5.37 -1.07
C PHE A 139 -4.25 5.15 0.28
N SER A 140 -4.64 6.24 0.94
CA SER A 140 -5.52 6.17 2.12
C SER A 140 -6.89 5.60 1.75
N VAL A 141 -7.51 4.87 2.67
CA VAL A 141 -8.86 4.32 2.51
C VAL A 141 -9.73 4.82 3.68
N PRO A 142 -11.00 5.20 3.46
CA PRO A 142 -11.75 5.22 2.19
C PRO A 142 -11.53 6.48 1.33
N GLY A 143 -10.62 7.37 1.74
CA GLY A 143 -10.43 8.69 1.12
C GLY A 143 -9.75 8.68 -0.26
N LEU A 144 -9.10 7.58 -0.65
CA LEU A 144 -8.33 7.43 -1.89
C LEU A 144 -7.32 8.57 -2.14
N ARG A 145 -6.76 9.16 -1.08
CA ARG A 145 -5.71 10.17 -1.23
C ARG A 145 -4.36 9.47 -1.41
N PRO A 146 -3.59 9.79 -2.47
CA PRO A 146 -2.21 9.30 -2.61
C PRO A 146 -1.41 9.61 -1.34
N GLN A 147 -0.59 8.67 -0.88
CA GLN A 147 0.29 8.81 0.28
C GLN A 147 1.75 8.82 -0.16
N VAL A 148 2.17 7.73 -0.81
CA VAL A 148 3.55 7.51 -1.24
C VAL A 148 3.60 6.77 -2.58
N HIS A 149 4.72 6.93 -3.27
CA HIS A 149 5.04 6.33 -4.56
C HIS A 149 6.49 5.86 -4.55
N TYR A 150 6.72 4.63 -4.99
CA TYR A 150 8.03 4.00 -5.06
C TYR A 150 8.22 3.29 -6.39
N SER A 151 9.36 3.50 -7.04
CA SER A 151 9.83 2.62 -8.11
C SER A 151 10.32 1.31 -7.50
N CYS A 152 9.70 0.19 -7.85
CA CYS A 152 9.99 -1.12 -7.23
C CYS A 152 10.53 -2.11 -8.26
N ILE A 153 9.75 -2.42 -9.29
CA ILE A 153 10.11 -3.39 -10.34
C ILE A 153 10.39 -2.63 -11.62
N ARG A 154 11.36 -3.06 -12.43
CA ARG A 154 11.59 -2.44 -13.75
C ARG A 154 10.38 -2.69 -14.65
N LYS A 155 9.94 -1.68 -15.41
CA LYS A 155 8.79 -1.79 -16.31
C LYS A 155 8.93 -2.88 -17.38
N GLU A 156 10.17 -3.22 -17.76
CA GLU A 156 10.48 -4.28 -18.71
C GLU A 156 10.36 -5.68 -18.09
N ASP A 157 10.40 -5.79 -16.77
CA ASP A 157 10.29 -7.06 -16.04
C ASP A 157 8.83 -7.44 -15.82
N ILE A 158 8.21 -7.88 -16.92
CA ILE A 158 6.80 -8.32 -16.94
C ILE A 158 6.59 -9.51 -16.00
N SER A 159 7.59 -10.40 -15.88
CA SER A 159 7.53 -11.57 -14.99
C SER A 159 7.55 -11.17 -13.51
N GLY A 160 8.41 -10.23 -13.13
CA GLY A 160 8.43 -9.63 -11.80
C GLY A 160 7.10 -8.97 -11.46
N ILE A 161 6.57 -8.14 -12.36
CA ILE A 161 5.26 -7.46 -12.16
C ILE A 161 4.12 -8.48 -12.01
N ALA A 162 4.09 -9.51 -12.85
CA ALA A 162 3.02 -10.52 -12.83
C ALA A 162 3.07 -11.41 -11.58
N SER A 163 4.28 -11.77 -11.13
CA SER A 163 4.51 -12.61 -9.95
C SER A 163 4.34 -11.87 -8.62
N CYS A 164 4.28 -10.53 -8.65
CA CYS A 164 4.19 -9.75 -7.44
C CYS A 164 2.94 -10.06 -6.61
N VAL A 165 3.14 -10.24 -5.31
CA VAL A 165 2.10 -10.41 -4.30
C VAL A 165 2.33 -9.47 -3.12
N PHE A 166 1.24 -8.96 -2.56
CA PHE A 166 1.27 -8.12 -1.36
C PHE A 166 0.83 -8.93 -0.13
N THR A 167 1.35 -8.55 1.04
CA THR A 167 0.88 -9.05 2.33
C THR A 167 -0.04 -8.04 2.99
N ARG A 168 -0.85 -8.50 3.96
CA ARG A 168 -1.73 -7.63 4.76
C ARG A 168 -0.98 -6.66 5.68
N HIS A 169 0.33 -6.79 5.83
CA HIS A 169 1.17 -6.01 6.73
C HIS A 169 2.11 -5.05 5.98
N GLY A 170 1.76 -4.69 4.74
CA GLY A 170 2.52 -3.71 3.96
C GLY A 170 3.87 -4.22 3.47
N GLN A 171 4.01 -5.53 3.26
CA GLN A 171 5.17 -6.11 2.56
C GLN A 171 4.74 -6.64 1.19
N GLY A 172 5.69 -6.97 0.34
CA GLY A 172 5.43 -7.71 -0.88
C GLY A 172 6.62 -8.53 -1.32
N PHE A 173 6.35 -9.43 -2.27
CA PHE A 173 7.34 -10.31 -2.87
C PHE A 173 7.13 -10.34 -4.37
N TYR A 174 8.22 -10.43 -5.12
CA TYR A 174 8.19 -10.66 -6.56
C TYR A 174 9.38 -11.52 -6.98
N LEU A 175 9.25 -12.25 -8.08
CA LEU A 175 10.34 -13.06 -8.60
C LEU A 175 11.38 -12.15 -9.27
N ILE A 176 12.63 -12.24 -8.83
CA ILE A 176 13.79 -11.63 -9.51
C ILE A 176 14.47 -12.63 -10.47
N SER A 177 14.22 -13.93 -10.24
CA SER A 177 14.62 -15.03 -11.11
C SER A 177 13.55 -16.14 -11.01
N PRO A 178 13.57 -17.17 -11.87
CA PRO A 178 12.60 -18.27 -11.80
C PRO A 178 12.61 -19.06 -10.49
N SER A 179 13.65 -18.90 -9.66
CA SER A 179 13.86 -19.66 -8.42
C SER A 179 13.98 -18.80 -7.18
N GLU A 180 13.93 -17.46 -7.29
CA GLU A 180 14.23 -16.55 -6.18
C GLU A 180 13.24 -15.40 -6.13
N PHE A 181 12.74 -15.15 -4.92
CA PHE A 181 11.92 -13.99 -4.60
C PHE A 181 12.77 -12.90 -3.96
N GLU A 182 12.50 -11.65 -4.33
CA GLU A 182 12.89 -10.49 -3.57
C GLU A 182 11.71 -10.00 -2.73
N ARG A 183 11.98 -9.67 -1.48
CA ARG A 183 11.01 -9.08 -0.55
C ARG A 183 11.23 -7.57 -0.49
N PHE A 184 10.15 -6.80 -0.62
CA PHE A 184 10.13 -5.38 -0.31
C PHE A 184 9.18 -5.07 0.84
N SER A 185 9.41 -3.97 1.55
CA SER A 185 8.52 -3.48 2.60
C SER A 185 8.13 -2.02 2.38
N LEU A 186 6.85 -1.75 2.54
CA LEU A 186 6.23 -0.42 2.57
C LEU A 186 5.90 0.00 4.02
N SER A 187 6.01 -0.92 4.98
CA SER A 187 5.68 -0.71 6.40
C SER A 187 6.95 -0.37 7.19
N ALA A 188 6.89 0.70 7.97
CA ALA A 188 7.98 1.10 8.85
C ALA A 188 8.22 0.11 10.01
N ARG A 189 7.24 -0.73 10.34
CA ARG A 189 7.38 -1.77 11.39
C ARG A 189 7.83 -3.12 10.87
N ASN A 190 7.50 -3.47 9.64
CA ASN A 190 7.71 -4.81 9.10
C ASN A 190 8.94 -4.84 8.20
N ILE A 191 10.11 -4.66 8.80
CA ILE A 191 11.41 -4.76 8.13
C ILE A 191 11.98 -6.15 8.42
N THR A 192 12.40 -6.86 7.36
CA THR A 192 12.98 -8.20 7.48
C THR A 192 14.31 -8.20 6.73
N GLU A 193 15.40 -8.22 7.48
CA GLU A 193 16.76 -8.23 6.95
C GLU A 193 17.62 -9.26 7.70
N PRO A 194 18.65 -9.84 7.05
CA PRO A 194 19.54 -10.78 7.71
C PRO A 194 20.42 -10.05 8.74
N LEU A 195 20.22 -10.37 10.02
CA LEU A 195 21.12 -9.96 11.09
C LEU A 195 21.91 -11.19 11.55
N CYS A 196 23.19 -11.26 11.17
CA CYS A 196 24.06 -12.36 11.55
C CYS A 196 25.43 -11.85 12.05
N SER A 197 26.01 -12.59 12.99
CA SER A 197 27.36 -12.39 13.49
C SER A 197 28.12 -13.71 13.37
N LEU A 198 29.32 -13.68 12.79
CA LEU A 198 30.21 -14.82 12.72
C LEU A 198 31.40 -14.58 13.64
N ASP A 199 31.43 -15.26 14.79
CA ASP A 199 32.59 -15.23 15.68
C ASP A 199 33.58 -16.31 15.22
N ILE A 200 34.77 -15.86 14.79
CA ILE A 200 35.84 -16.74 14.33
C ILE A 200 36.85 -16.85 15.47
N SER A 201 36.79 -17.95 16.22
CA SER A 201 37.86 -18.27 17.16
C SER A 201 39.10 -18.73 16.38
N TRP A 202 40.00 -17.80 16.12
CA TRP A 202 41.30 -18.14 15.55
C TRP A 202 42.06 -19.01 16.55
N PRO A 203 42.55 -20.21 16.17
CA PRO A 203 43.42 -20.99 17.04
C PRO A 203 44.64 -20.14 17.38
N GLN A 204 44.92 -19.94 18.67
CA GLN A 204 45.99 -19.07 19.19
C GLN A 204 47.43 -19.44 18.73
N ASN A 205 47.59 -20.41 17.82
CA ASN A 205 48.88 -20.90 17.33
C ASN A 205 48.98 -21.02 15.80
N ALA A 206 48.23 -20.25 15.03
CA ALA A 206 48.59 -20.04 13.62
C ALA A 206 49.42 -18.75 13.53
N THR A 207 50.75 -18.92 13.50
CA THR A 207 51.71 -17.90 13.09
C THR A 207 51.15 -17.16 11.88
N GLN A 208 50.91 -15.85 12.00
CA GLN A 208 50.53 -15.03 10.86
C GLN A 208 51.55 -15.26 9.74
N PRO A 209 51.17 -15.76 8.55
CA PRO A 209 52.03 -15.58 7.40
C PRO A 209 52.02 -14.07 7.13
N ARG A 210 53.18 -13.43 7.29
CA ARG A 210 53.36 -12.06 6.80
C ARG A 210 52.97 -12.06 5.33
N LEU A 211 51.88 -11.39 4.99
CA LEU A 211 51.58 -11.05 3.60
C LEU A 211 52.65 -10.05 3.16
N GLN A 212 53.74 -10.58 2.61
CA GLN A 212 54.69 -9.81 1.83
C GLN A 212 54.06 -9.53 0.46
N GLU A 213 54.00 -8.24 0.16
CA GLU A 213 53.96 -7.59 -1.15
C GLU A 213 52.89 -8.01 -2.17
N SER A 214 52.09 -7.01 -2.52
CA SER A 214 51.08 -6.99 -3.57
C SER A 214 51.63 -7.41 -4.94
N PRO A 215 50.98 -8.36 -5.65
CA PRO A 215 51.00 -8.37 -7.10
C PRO A 215 49.98 -7.35 -7.60
N LYS A 216 50.39 -6.46 -8.50
CA LYS A 216 49.54 -5.47 -9.17
C LYS A 216 48.30 -6.15 -9.79
N LEU A 217 47.11 -5.80 -9.31
CA LEU A 217 45.85 -6.20 -9.93
C LEU A 217 45.49 -5.20 -11.04
N SER A 218 45.41 -5.70 -12.26
CA SER A 218 44.79 -5.06 -13.42
C SER A 218 43.34 -4.64 -13.10
N GLN A 219 43.00 -3.40 -13.48
CA GLN A 219 41.67 -2.81 -13.37
C GLN A 219 40.60 -3.66 -14.07
N ALA A 220 39.50 -3.94 -13.35
CA ALA A 220 38.19 -4.16 -13.95
C ALA A 220 37.11 -3.65 -12.98
N ASN A 221 36.09 -3.02 -13.56
CA ASN A 221 35.09 -2.17 -12.93
C ASN A 221 34.25 -2.78 -11.80
N GLY A 222 34.07 -1.97 -10.75
CA GLY A 222 32.74 -1.59 -10.25
C GLY A 222 32.08 -2.51 -9.22
N THR A 223 32.30 -2.24 -7.93
CA THR A 223 31.30 -2.33 -6.83
C THR A 223 31.87 -1.57 -5.62
N ARG A 224 31.02 -0.82 -4.90
CA ARG A 224 31.39 0.07 -3.79
C ARG A 224 31.65 -0.71 -2.50
N ASP A 225 32.84 -0.56 -1.92
CA ASP A 225 33.19 -1.09 -0.60
C ASP A 225 32.60 -0.25 0.53
N ILE A 226 31.94 -0.92 1.47
CA ILE A 226 31.56 -0.37 2.78
C ILE A 226 32.79 -0.47 3.68
N ILE A 227 33.30 0.68 4.12
CA ILE A 227 34.36 0.78 5.13
C ILE A 227 33.74 0.53 6.50
N LEU A 228 34.12 -0.57 7.16
CA LEU A 228 33.92 -0.78 8.60
C LEU A 228 35.27 -0.62 9.31
N ALA A 229 35.43 0.48 10.05
CA ALA A 229 36.51 0.65 11.01
C ALA A 229 36.14 -0.06 12.32
N PRO A 230 37.07 -0.80 12.97
CA PRO A 230 36.81 -1.34 14.30
C PRO A 230 37.17 -0.30 15.37
N GLU A 231 36.17 0.17 16.11
CA GLU A 231 36.38 0.86 17.39
C GLU A 231 36.62 -0.17 18.50
N SER A 232 37.77 -0.05 19.17
CA SER A 232 38.15 -0.86 20.33
C SER A 232 37.53 -0.30 21.61
N CYS A 233 36.74 -1.11 22.31
CA CYS A 233 36.26 -0.83 23.65
C CYS A 233 37.27 -1.29 24.70
N GLU A 234 37.76 -0.38 25.55
CA GLU A 234 38.33 -0.73 26.85
C GLU A 234 37.87 0.27 27.94
N GLY A 235 37.35 -0.29 29.05
CA GLY A 235 37.63 0.18 30.41
C GLY A 235 36.74 1.26 31.04
N SER A 236 35.82 0.83 31.90
CA SER A 236 35.37 1.56 33.12
C SER A 236 35.87 0.76 34.35
N PRO A 237 35.93 1.28 35.62
CA PRO A 237 35.13 2.38 36.19
C PRO A 237 35.84 3.31 37.22
N SER A 238 35.24 4.47 37.53
CA SER A 238 34.75 4.85 38.89
C SER A 238 34.61 6.38 39.13
N SER A 239 33.69 6.67 40.05
CA SER A 239 33.05 7.91 40.52
C SER A 239 33.88 9.18 40.78
N ALA A 240 33.25 10.34 40.56
CA ALA A 240 33.13 11.40 41.57
C ALA A 240 32.04 12.43 41.23
N HIS A 241 31.21 12.74 42.24
CA HIS A 241 30.27 13.85 42.30
C HIS A 241 30.89 15.22 41.96
N SER A 242 30.14 16.08 41.24
CA SER A 242 29.84 17.42 41.76
C SER A 242 28.60 18.02 41.10
N LYS A 243 27.77 18.66 41.93
CA LYS A 243 26.60 19.47 41.57
C LYS A 243 27.07 20.84 41.12
N ARG A 244 26.47 21.41 40.06
CA ARG A 244 26.09 22.84 40.05
C ARG A 244 25.02 23.10 39.00
N ALA A 245 23.97 23.78 39.45
CA ALA A 245 22.92 24.37 38.64
C ALA A 245 23.47 25.56 37.84
N ASP A 246 22.92 25.82 36.65
CA ASP A 246 22.51 27.17 36.25
C ASP A 246 21.50 27.12 35.09
N THR A 247 20.47 27.94 35.28
CA THR A 247 19.35 28.37 34.46
C THR A 247 19.71 28.79 33.03
N MET A 248 18.92 28.38 32.02
CA MET A 248 18.49 29.29 30.93
C MET A 248 17.29 28.73 30.14
N GLU A 249 16.37 29.65 29.83
CA GLU A 249 15.04 29.50 29.21
C GLU A 249 15.01 29.07 27.73
N PRO A 250 13.82 28.66 27.21
CA PRO A 250 13.61 28.25 25.82
C PRO A 250 13.29 29.44 24.90
N PRO A 251 13.51 29.36 23.58
CA PRO A 251 12.91 30.31 22.67
C PRO A 251 11.57 29.77 22.14
N GLU A 252 10.47 30.35 22.62
CA GLU A 252 9.27 30.52 21.79
C GLU A 252 9.53 31.63 20.77
N ALA A 253 9.17 31.38 19.51
CA ALA A 253 8.90 32.43 18.55
C ALA A 253 7.57 32.11 17.85
N ALA A 254 6.53 32.79 18.33
CA ALA A 254 5.25 32.90 17.67
C ALA A 254 5.25 34.11 16.69
N LEU A 255 4.19 34.14 15.87
CA LEU A 255 3.70 35.23 15.00
C LEU A 255 4.33 35.27 13.60
N SER A 256 3.60 35.22 12.47
CA SER A 256 2.16 35.13 12.15
C SER A 256 2.03 35.00 10.62
N PRO A 257 0.91 34.49 10.08
CA PRO A 257 0.70 34.33 8.63
C PRO A 257 0.23 35.64 7.97
N VAL A 258 0.72 35.90 6.77
CA VAL A 258 0.19 36.95 5.88
C VAL A 258 -1.05 36.42 5.18
N SER A 259 -2.20 36.99 5.53
CA SER A 259 -3.44 36.99 4.75
C SER A 259 -3.37 38.10 3.70
N ILE A 260 -3.78 37.82 2.46
CA ILE A 260 -4.22 38.86 1.51
C ILE A 260 -5.52 38.39 0.86
N ASP A 261 -6.43 39.35 0.80
CA ASP A 261 -7.88 39.26 0.62
C ASP A 261 -8.39 38.83 -0.76
N SER A 262 -9.65 38.40 -0.70
CA SER A 262 -10.60 38.31 -1.81
C SER A 262 -11.03 39.70 -2.30
N ALA A 263 -11.30 39.84 -3.60
CA ALA A 263 -12.24 40.83 -4.12
C ALA A 263 -12.94 40.30 -5.39
N ALA A 264 -14.19 40.72 -5.54
CA ALA A 264 -15.23 40.13 -6.35
C ALA A 264 -15.28 40.63 -7.81
N SER A 265 -16.04 39.86 -8.60
CA SER A 265 -16.95 40.24 -9.70
C SER A 265 -16.47 41.08 -10.88
N GLY A 266 -16.65 40.51 -12.07
CA GLY A 266 -16.80 41.22 -13.33
C GLY A 266 -17.45 40.30 -14.37
N ASP A 267 -18.75 40.54 -14.62
CA ASP A 267 -19.52 40.00 -15.74
C ASP A 267 -18.81 40.27 -17.07
N THR A 268 -18.80 39.29 -17.97
CA THR A 268 -18.75 39.59 -19.40
C THR A 268 -19.51 38.52 -20.18
N MET A 269 -20.70 38.90 -20.61
CA MET A 269 -21.46 38.26 -21.68
C MET A 269 -20.63 38.24 -22.97
N LEU A 270 -20.54 37.10 -23.63
CA LEU A 270 -20.37 37.03 -25.08
C LEU A 270 -21.12 35.81 -25.62
N ASP A 271 -22.26 36.16 -26.18
CA ASP A 271 -23.12 35.40 -27.06
C ASP A 271 -22.37 35.06 -28.36
N THR A 272 -22.33 33.80 -28.75
CA THR A 272 -22.28 33.46 -30.18
C THR A 272 -22.97 32.14 -30.43
N THR A 273 -24.20 32.29 -30.94
CA THR A 273 -25.03 31.30 -31.61
C THR A 273 -24.29 30.62 -32.77
N GLY A 274 -24.43 29.29 -32.88
CA GLY A 274 -23.98 28.50 -34.02
C GLY A 274 -24.73 27.16 -34.06
N ASP A 275 -25.84 27.17 -34.79
CA ASP A 275 -26.81 26.08 -34.96
C ASP A 275 -26.37 25.08 -36.05
N VAL A 276 -26.61 23.78 -35.80
CA VAL A 276 -26.97 22.65 -36.71
C VAL A 276 -26.12 22.45 -37.99
N THR A 277 -25.52 21.27 -38.23
CA THR A 277 -26.19 20.12 -38.87
C THR A 277 -25.64 18.75 -38.47
N VAL A 278 -26.58 17.84 -38.20
CA VAL A 278 -26.41 16.38 -38.21
C VAL A 278 -26.25 15.93 -39.66
N GLU A 279 -25.18 15.19 -39.98
CA GLU A 279 -25.19 14.31 -41.15
C GLU A 279 -24.92 12.86 -40.75
N TYR A 280 -25.83 12.04 -41.25
CA TYR A 280 -25.95 10.61 -41.10
C TYR A 280 -25.17 9.99 -42.25
N VAL A 281 -24.14 9.19 -41.99
CA VAL A 281 -23.52 8.35 -43.02
C VAL A 281 -23.77 6.90 -42.64
N LYS A 282 -24.78 6.34 -43.30
CA LYS A 282 -25.02 4.90 -43.44
C LYS A 282 -24.69 4.55 -44.89
N ASP A 283 -24.36 3.27 -45.10
CA ASP A 283 -24.26 2.52 -46.37
C ASP A 283 -22.80 2.26 -46.80
N PHE A 284 -22.40 1.08 -47.30
CA PHE A 284 -22.93 -0.29 -47.32
C PHE A 284 -21.79 -1.19 -47.87
N LEU A 285 -21.87 -2.50 -47.58
CA LEU A 285 -21.31 -3.64 -48.33
C LEU A 285 -19.81 -3.99 -48.25
N GLY A 286 -19.60 -5.26 -47.92
CA GLY A 286 -18.36 -6.03 -47.87
C GLY A 286 -18.56 -7.26 -46.99
#